data_AF-A0A1A9VR35-F1
#
_entry.id   AF-A0A1A9VR35-F1
#
_cell.length_a   1.000
_cell.length_b   1.000
_cell.length_c   1.000
_cell.angle_alpha   90.00
_cell.angle_beta   90.00
_cell.angle_gamma   90.00
#
_symmetry.space_group_name_H-M   'P 1'
#
loop_
_entity.id
_entity.type
_entity.pdbx_description
1 polymer ?
#
loop_
_entity_poly.entity_id
_entity_poly.type
_entity_poly.pdbx_seq_one_letter_code
_entity_poly.pdbx_strand_id
1 'polypeptide(L)'
;MASLSITCHYLTYLTVVYILLIVMLCCHNAVGVLGKSQMCEVETGQTNIILDIEESRGDYVGQHTNPPELPIFGDPFTGIALDLVFPKGQPIFLLNGKRLQLLQPLDRDEENLSHIVFQVSCTIRSSQKRRNIPIIVRVSDVNDNAPRFMNTPYEVTVPEFSNHYVQETYSSAGQFPLPQDKVGKQFKIAAP
;
A
#
# COMPACT_ATOMS: atom_id res chain seq x y z
N MET A 1 80.38 17.00 17.70
CA MET A 1 79.18 16.53 18.41
C MET A 1 77.87 17.00 17.76
N ALA A 2 77.80 18.17 17.11
CA ALA A 2 76.58 18.69 16.47
C ALA A 2 76.12 17.91 15.20
N SER A 3 77.05 17.37 14.41
CA SER A 3 76.73 16.65 13.17
C SER A 3 75.99 15.32 13.39
N LEU A 4 76.30 14.59 14.48
CA LEU A 4 75.61 13.35 14.84
C LEU A 4 74.16 13.58 15.29
N SER A 5 73.88 14.73 15.93
CA SER A 5 72.53 15.09 16.37
C SER A 5 71.62 15.42 15.19
N ILE A 6 72.12 16.16 14.19
CA ILE A 6 71.37 16.52 12.99
C ILE A 6 71.02 15.28 12.16
N THR A 7 71.97 14.34 12.01
CA THR A 7 71.71 13.07 11.33
C THR A 7 70.69 12.20 12.07
N CYS A 8 70.67 12.25 13.41
CA CYS A 8 69.70 11.52 14.23
C CYS A 8 68.29 12.11 14.08
N HIS A 9 68.14 13.43 14.19
CA HIS A 9 66.85 14.10 13.99
C HIS A 9 66.31 13.89 12.57
N TYR A 10 67.19 13.94 11.55
CA TYR A 10 66.80 13.69 10.16
C TYR A 10 66.34 12.25 9.93
N LEU A 11 67.02 11.27 10.54
CA LEU A 11 66.63 9.86 10.44
C LEU A 11 65.30 9.59 11.16
N THR A 12 65.09 10.18 12.34
CA THR A 12 63.80 10.09 13.06
C THR A 12 62.66 10.75 12.29
N TYR A 13 62.93 11.85 11.58
CA TYR A 13 61.95 12.52 10.75
C TYR A 13 61.54 11.64 9.55
N LEU A 14 62.52 11.04 8.86
CA LEU A 14 62.27 10.12 7.75
C LEU A 14 61.47 8.89 8.16
N THR A 15 61.75 8.30 9.32
CA THR A 15 60.99 7.14 9.81
C THR A 15 59.55 7.52 10.17
N VAL A 16 59.32 8.67 10.81
CA VAL A 16 57.97 9.17 11.12
C VAL A 16 57.17 9.46 9.85
N VAL A 17 57.78 10.11 8.84
CA VAL A 17 57.12 10.37 7.55
C VAL A 17 56.79 9.08 6.82
N TYR A 18 57.70 8.09 6.83
CA TYR A 18 57.46 6.79 6.20
C TYR A 18 56.34 6.01 6.90
N ILE A 19 56.29 6.04 8.24
CA ILE A 19 55.19 5.44 9.01
C ILE A 19 53.86 6.15 8.69
N LEU A 20 53.85 7.49 8.63
CA LEU A 20 52.65 8.25 8.26
C LEU A 20 52.20 7.93 6.83
N LEU A 21 53.12 7.79 5.87
CA LEU A 21 52.80 7.38 4.50
C LEU A 21 52.23 5.96 4.43
N ILE A 22 52.78 5.01 5.20
CA ILE A 22 52.23 3.65 5.31
C ILE A 22 50.84 3.68 5.93
N VAL A 23 50.63 4.45 7.02
CA VAL A 23 49.32 4.58 7.65
C VAL A 23 48.32 5.19 6.69
N MET A 24 48.69 6.24 5.96
CA MET A 24 47.82 6.86 4.95
C MET A 24 47.53 5.90 3.79
N LEU A 25 48.50 5.12 3.28
CA LEU A 25 48.25 4.08 2.28
C LEU A 25 47.34 2.98 2.83
N CYS A 26 47.53 2.53 4.07
CA CYS A 26 46.67 1.56 4.74
C CYS A 26 45.25 2.11 4.93
N CYS A 27 45.10 3.38 5.32
CA CYS A 27 43.79 4.03 5.50
C CYS A 27 43.04 4.21 4.18
N HIS A 28 43.72 4.50 3.07
CA HIS A 28 43.08 4.55 1.74
C HIS A 28 42.57 3.17 1.29
N ASN A 29 43.20 2.08 1.73
CA ASN A 29 42.77 0.71 1.42
C ASN A 29 41.83 0.10 2.47
N ALA A 30 41.60 0.77 3.61
CA ALA A 30 40.79 0.26 4.72
C ALA A 30 39.35 0.77 4.74
N VAL A 31 38.92 1.59 3.77
CA VAL A 31 37.49 1.89 3.58
C VAL A 31 36.86 0.84 2.67
N GLY A 32 37.03 -0.42 3.04
CA GLY A 32 36.14 -1.48 2.63
C GLY A 32 34.96 -1.47 3.58
N VAL A 33 33.94 -0.63 3.31
CA VAL A 33 32.64 -0.81 3.94
C VAL A 33 32.20 -2.23 3.56
N LEU A 34 32.16 -3.13 4.53
CA LEU A 34 31.47 -4.41 4.42
C LEU A 34 29.98 -4.09 4.25
N GLY A 35 29.61 -3.67 3.04
CA GLY A 35 28.25 -3.32 2.68
C GLY A 35 27.43 -4.57 2.89
N LYS A 36 26.60 -4.57 3.93
CA LYS A 36 25.49 -5.54 3.99
C LYS A 36 24.76 -5.39 2.67
N SER A 37 24.75 -6.45 1.85
CA SER A 37 23.99 -6.47 0.61
C SER A 37 22.53 -6.16 0.95
N GLN A 38 22.06 -4.97 0.57
CA GLN A 38 20.72 -4.47 0.90
C GLN A 38 19.61 -5.20 0.12
N MET A 39 19.95 -6.18 -0.72
CA MET A 39 18.98 -6.98 -1.46
C MET A 39 17.98 -7.66 -0.52
N CYS A 40 16.72 -7.73 -0.94
CA CYS A 40 15.62 -8.19 -0.10
C CYS A 40 15.37 -7.33 1.15
N GLU A 41 15.84 -6.08 1.17
CA GLU A 41 15.41 -5.08 2.15
C GLU A 41 14.33 -4.16 1.58
N VAL A 42 13.42 -3.71 2.46
CA VAL A 42 12.36 -2.76 2.08
C VAL A 42 13.01 -1.37 1.97
N GLU A 43 12.73 -0.64 0.90
CA GLU A 43 13.37 0.65 0.60
C GLU A 43 13.12 1.69 1.70
N THR A 44 11.97 1.62 2.37
CA THR A 44 11.60 2.49 3.50
C THR A 44 12.29 2.10 4.82
N GLY A 45 12.99 0.97 4.87
CA GLY A 45 13.55 0.39 6.09
C GLY A 45 12.53 -0.27 7.03
N GLN A 46 11.25 -0.31 6.65
CA GLN A 46 10.18 -0.93 7.42
C GLN A 46 10.26 -2.46 7.42
N THR A 47 9.57 -3.10 8.36
CA THR A 47 9.51 -4.56 8.47
C THR A 47 8.41 -5.18 7.61
N ASN A 48 7.42 -4.38 7.23
CA ASN A 48 6.29 -4.73 6.38
C ASN A 48 6.16 -3.73 5.22
N ILE A 49 5.39 -4.12 4.21
CA ILE A 49 5.01 -3.26 3.08
C ILE A 49 3.51 -3.05 3.15
N ILE A 50 3.10 -1.79 3.02
CA ILE A 50 1.70 -1.40 2.92
C ILE A 50 1.45 -0.91 1.50
N LEU A 51 0.43 -1.45 0.85
CA LEU A 51 -0.01 -1.08 -0.48
C LEU A 51 -1.48 -0.67 -0.42
N ASP A 52 -1.86 0.28 -1.26
CA ASP A 52 -3.26 0.67 -1.44
C ASP A 52 -3.75 0.18 -2.81
N ILE A 53 -4.98 -0.31 -2.89
CA ILE A 53 -5.64 -0.67 -4.15
C ILE A 53 -7.11 -0.27 -4.08
N GLU A 54 -7.66 0.24 -5.18
CA GLU A 54 -9.11 0.44 -5.32
C GLU A 54 -9.79 -0.88 -5.62
N GLU A 55 -11.00 -1.10 -5.10
CA GLU A 55 -11.80 -2.27 -5.46
C GLU A 55 -12.17 -2.26 -6.96
N SER A 56 -12.62 -3.41 -7.44
CA SER A 56 -12.93 -3.64 -8.85
C SER A 56 -14.28 -3.05 -9.22
N ARG A 57 -14.31 -2.37 -10.36
CA ARG A 57 -15.57 -1.95 -10.99
C ARG A 57 -16.09 -3.08 -11.87
N GLY A 58 -17.07 -3.83 -11.38
CA GLY A 58 -17.52 -5.06 -12.03
C GLY A 58 -16.37 -6.07 -12.15
N ASP A 59 -16.19 -6.68 -13.32
CA ASP A 59 -15.17 -7.73 -13.52
C ASP A 59 -13.75 -7.21 -13.81
N TYR A 60 -13.49 -5.91 -13.62
CA TYR A 60 -12.21 -5.31 -13.95
C TYR A 60 -11.11 -5.71 -12.96
N VAL A 61 -10.00 -6.28 -13.46
CA VAL A 61 -8.84 -6.73 -12.64
C VAL A 61 -7.55 -5.94 -12.93
N GLY A 62 -7.61 -4.94 -13.79
CA GLY A 62 -6.44 -4.19 -14.26
C GLY A 62 -5.99 -3.05 -13.35
N GLN A 63 -6.57 -2.87 -12.16
CA GLN A 63 -6.12 -1.83 -11.24
C GLN A 63 -4.71 -2.09 -10.73
N HIS A 64 -4.03 -1.00 -10.37
CA HIS A 64 -2.68 -1.02 -9.85
C HIS A 64 -2.68 -0.69 -8.38
N THR A 65 -1.68 -1.23 -7.67
CA THR A 65 -1.41 -0.81 -6.30
C THR A 65 -0.73 0.56 -6.26
N ASN A 66 -0.80 1.22 -5.12
CA ASN A 66 0.05 2.36 -4.77
C ASN A 66 0.91 2.00 -3.55
N PRO A 67 2.24 1.99 -3.66
CA PRO A 67 3.03 2.11 -4.90
C PRO A 67 2.77 0.98 -5.91
N PRO A 68 3.02 1.20 -7.22
CA PRO A 68 2.75 0.22 -8.28
C PRO A 68 3.70 -0.98 -8.29
N GLU A 69 4.85 -0.87 -7.64
CA GLU A 69 5.86 -1.92 -7.51
C GLU A 69 6.23 -2.10 -6.04
N LEU A 70 6.53 -3.35 -5.66
CA LEU A 70 7.03 -3.67 -4.33
C LEU A 70 8.36 -2.93 -4.06
N PRO A 71 8.45 -2.10 -3.01
CA PRO A 71 9.64 -1.32 -2.69
C PRO A 71 10.69 -2.20 -2.01
N ILE A 72 11.22 -3.18 -2.74
CA ILE A 72 12.22 -4.14 -2.26
C ILE A 72 13.48 -3.97 -3.10
N PHE A 73 14.64 -3.79 -2.45
CA PHE A 73 15.91 -3.69 -3.15
C PHE A 73 16.29 -4.99 -3.87
N GLY A 74 16.84 -4.82 -5.08
CA GLY A 74 17.28 -5.90 -5.97
C GLY A 74 16.42 -6.02 -7.22
N ASP A 75 17.02 -6.49 -8.31
CA ASP A 75 16.34 -6.74 -9.58
C ASP A 75 15.74 -8.15 -9.61
N PRO A 76 14.44 -8.33 -9.91
CA PRO A 76 13.77 -9.64 -9.84
C PRO A 76 14.19 -10.62 -10.96
N PHE A 77 14.82 -10.13 -12.02
CA PHE A 77 15.25 -10.97 -13.13
C PHE A 77 16.67 -11.51 -12.94
N THR A 78 17.53 -10.74 -12.26
CA THR A 78 18.97 -11.01 -12.18
C THR A 78 19.49 -11.19 -10.75
N GLY A 79 18.97 -10.43 -9.78
CA GLY A 79 19.55 -10.37 -8.42
C GLY A 79 18.75 -11.13 -7.36
N ILE A 80 17.43 -11.02 -7.40
CA ILE A 80 16.52 -11.62 -6.43
C ILE A 80 15.48 -12.49 -7.12
N ALA A 81 14.82 -13.36 -6.35
CA ALA A 81 13.61 -14.07 -6.73
C ALA A 81 12.53 -13.73 -5.71
N LEU A 82 11.31 -13.47 -6.18
CA LEU A 82 10.17 -13.06 -5.36
C LEU A 82 9.02 -14.05 -5.57
N ASP A 83 8.52 -14.61 -4.47
CA ASP A 83 7.38 -15.53 -4.48
C ASP A 83 6.32 -15.07 -3.50
N LEU A 84 5.04 -15.12 -3.89
CA LEU A 84 3.92 -14.80 -3.01
C LEU A 84 3.55 -16.00 -2.15
N VAL A 85 3.36 -15.77 -0.85
CA VAL A 85 2.99 -16.78 0.13
C VAL A 85 1.72 -16.33 0.85
N PHE A 86 0.61 -16.99 0.54
CA PHE A 86 -0.69 -16.74 1.16
C PHE A 86 -0.88 -17.72 2.34
N PRO A 87 -0.97 -17.23 3.59
CA PRO A 87 -1.12 -18.11 4.75
C PRO A 87 -2.52 -18.74 4.84
N LYS A 88 -3.52 -18.10 4.24
CA LYS A 88 -4.92 -18.54 4.21
C LYS A 88 -5.56 -18.10 2.89
N GLY A 89 -6.53 -18.86 2.41
CA GLY A 89 -7.33 -18.53 1.23
C GLY A 89 -6.67 -18.91 -0.09
N GLN A 90 -7.36 -18.59 -1.17
CA GLN A 90 -6.87 -18.76 -2.54
C GLN A 90 -5.97 -17.56 -2.93
N PRO A 91 -5.02 -17.74 -3.85
CA PRO A 91 -4.20 -16.65 -4.33
C PRO A 91 -5.07 -15.66 -5.11
N ILE A 92 -5.08 -14.40 -4.68
CA ILE A 92 -5.82 -13.31 -5.36
C ILE A 92 -4.91 -12.40 -6.19
N PHE A 93 -3.60 -12.46 -5.96
CA PHE A 93 -2.60 -11.72 -6.71
C PHE A 93 -1.62 -12.67 -7.41
N LEU A 94 -1.21 -12.28 -8.62
CA LEU A 94 -0.01 -12.75 -9.29
C LEU A 94 1.08 -11.67 -9.18
N LEU A 95 2.33 -12.11 -9.12
CA LEU A 95 3.48 -11.20 -9.17
C LEU A 95 4.10 -11.20 -10.57
N ASN A 96 4.18 -10.02 -11.19
CA ASN A 96 4.88 -9.79 -12.45
C ASN A 96 6.06 -8.84 -12.22
N GLY A 97 7.27 -9.39 -12.10
CA GLY A 97 8.46 -8.67 -11.65
C GLY A 97 8.29 -8.20 -10.20
N LYS A 98 7.92 -6.93 -10.01
CA LYS A 98 7.57 -6.35 -8.70
C LYS A 98 6.12 -5.86 -8.61
N ARG A 99 5.32 -6.04 -9.67
CA ARG A 99 3.94 -5.54 -9.72
C ARG A 99 2.98 -6.64 -9.31
N LEU A 100 2.03 -6.31 -8.45
CA LEU A 100 0.90 -7.19 -8.16
C LEU A 100 -0.18 -7.00 -9.23
N GLN A 101 -0.73 -8.10 -9.71
CA GLN A 101 -1.84 -8.14 -10.65
C GLN A 101 -2.96 -8.98 -10.04
N LEU A 102 -4.19 -8.49 -10.08
CA LEU A 102 -5.34 -9.26 -9.58
C LEU A 102 -5.65 -10.44 -10.49
N LEU A 103 -5.98 -11.57 -9.89
CA LEU A 103 -6.45 -12.77 -10.57
C LEU A 103 -7.98 -12.81 -10.71
N GLN A 104 -8.68 -12.13 -9.81
CA GLN A 104 -10.12 -12.03 -9.76
C GLN A 104 -10.54 -10.62 -9.33
N PRO A 105 -11.77 -10.19 -9.65
CA PRO A 105 -12.33 -8.95 -9.14
C PRO A 105 -12.28 -8.92 -7.61
N LEU A 106 -11.98 -7.75 -7.10
CA LEU A 106 -11.95 -7.44 -5.68
C LEU A 106 -13.21 -6.64 -5.36
N ASP A 107 -14.04 -7.16 -4.46
CA ASP A 107 -15.22 -6.47 -3.93
C ASP A 107 -14.97 -6.28 -2.43
N ARG A 108 -14.96 -5.03 -1.96
CA ARG A 108 -14.70 -4.70 -0.56
C ARG A 108 -15.93 -4.97 0.31
N ASP A 109 -17.12 -4.77 -0.25
CA ASP A 109 -18.40 -4.91 0.43
C ASP A 109 -18.79 -6.39 0.58
N GLU A 110 -18.42 -7.22 -0.40
CA GLU A 110 -18.47 -8.68 -0.26
C GLU A 110 -17.43 -9.14 0.78
N GLU A 111 -17.90 -9.85 1.82
CA GLU A 111 -17.07 -10.38 2.92
C GLU A 111 -16.35 -9.36 3.83
N ASN A 112 -16.65 -8.05 3.74
CA ASN A 112 -15.97 -6.98 4.50
C ASN A 112 -14.44 -6.94 4.28
N LEU A 113 -14.00 -7.07 3.03
CA LEU A 113 -12.60 -7.17 2.61
C LEU A 113 -11.84 -5.83 2.68
N SER A 114 -11.76 -5.23 3.87
CA SER A 114 -11.03 -3.97 4.10
C SER A 114 -9.52 -4.05 3.84
N HIS A 115 -8.93 -5.24 4.02
CA HIS A 115 -7.50 -5.46 3.79
C HIS A 115 -7.18 -6.93 3.52
N ILE A 116 -6.14 -7.18 2.72
CA ILE A 116 -5.59 -8.50 2.46
C ILE A 116 -4.18 -8.59 3.05
N VAL A 117 -3.88 -9.69 3.73
CA VAL A 117 -2.57 -9.94 4.35
C VAL A 117 -1.94 -11.21 3.79
N PHE A 118 -0.73 -11.08 3.26
CA PHE A 118 0.10 -12.20 2.79
C PHE A 118 1.59 -11.87 3.00
N GLN A 119 2.49 -12.73 2.52
CA GLN A 119 3.92 -12.49 2.59
C GLN A 119 4.55 -12.59 1.20
N VAL A 120 5.62 -11.84 0.96
CA VAL A 120 6.53 -12.09 -0.16
C VAL A 120 7.80 -12.73 0.38
N SER A 121 8.18 -13.87 -0.20
CA SER A 121 9.46 -14.52 0.05
C SER A 121 10.47 -13.98 -0.95
N CYS A 122 11.47 -13.25 -0.47
CA CYS A 122 12.56 -12.74 -1.29
C CYS A 122 13.81 -13.59 -1.07
N THR A 123 14.35 -14.14 -2.17
CA THR A 123 15.56 -14.96 -2.16
C THR A 123 16.65 -14.28 -2.97
N ILE A 124 17.80 -14.01 -2.36
CA ILE A 124 18.97 -13.45 -3.05
C ILE A 124 19.62 -14.57 -3.87
N ARG A 125 19.73 -14.41 -5.19
CA ARG A 125 20.20 -15.50 -6.07
C ARG A 125 21.65 -15.89 -5.81
N SER A 126 22.53 -14.93 -5.50
CA SER A 126 23.96 -15.16 -5.28
C SER A 126 24.28 -15.90 -3.98
N SER A 127 23.52 -15.63 -2.91
CA SER A 127 23.78 -16.17 -1.57
C SER A 127 22.75 -17.18 -1.10
N GLN A 128 21.64 -17.33 -1.83
CA GLN A 128 20.47 -18.12 -1.47
C GLN A 128 19.84 -17.72 -0.12
N LYS A 129 20.21 -16.56 0.43
CA LYS A 129 19.62 -16.03 1.65
C LYS A 129 18.17 -15.62 1.36
N ARG A 130 17.26 -16.05 2.23
CA ARG A 130 15.83 -15.78 2.13
C ARG A 130 15.36 -14.83 3.21
N ARG A 131 14.38 -14.00 2.89
CA ARG A 131 13.66 -13.14 3.83
C ARG A 131 12.18 -13.13 3.44
N ASN A 132 11.32 -13.33 4.43
CA ASN A 132 9.88 -13.15 4.24
C ASN A 132 9.49 -11.76 4.74
N ILE A 133 8.72 -11.03 3.92
CA ILE A 133 8.28 -9.67 4.20
C ILE A 133 6.75 -9.67 4.19
N PRO A 134 6.08 -9.31 5.30
CA PRO A 134 4.64 -9.16 5.33
C PRO A 134 4.16 -8.04 4.40
N ILE A 135 3.12 -8.33 3.63
CA ILE A 135 2.40 -7.37 2.78
C ILE A 135 0.99 -7.17 3.36
N ILE A 136 0.60 -5.91 3.51
CA ILE A 136 -0.76 -5.50 3.88
C ILE A 136 -1.29 -4.66 2.72
N VAL A 137 -2.27 -5.17 2.00
CA VAL A 137 -2.96 -4.43 0.94
C VAL A 137 -4.25 -3.87 1.51
N ARG A 138 -4.38 -2.55 1.57
CA ARG A 138 -5.62 -1.87 1.97
C ARG A 138 -6.49 -1.69 0.75
N VAL A 139 -7.77 -2.02 0.89
CA VAL A 139 -8.75 -1.90 -0.19
C VAL A 139 -9.54 -0.62 0.03
N SER A 140 -9.45 0.32 -0.91
CA SER A 140 -10.27 1.51 -0.89
C SER A 140 -11.61 1.23 -1.58
N ASP A 141 -12.65 1.74 -0.94
CA ASP A 141 -14.05 1.65 -1.35
C ASP A 141 -14.34 2.47 -2.61
N VAL A 142 -15.16 1.92 -3.49
CA VAL A 142 -15.81 2.64 -4.59
C VAL A 142 -17.29 2.74 -4.25
N ASN A 143 -17.88 3.91 -4.49
CA ASN A 143 -19.33 4.07 -4.31
C ASN A 143 -20.10 3.47 -5.51
N ASP A 144 -20.04 2.15 -5.68
CA ASP A 144 -20.76 1.41 -6.72
C ASP A 144 -22.12 0.86 -6.25
N ASN A 145 -22.33 0.81 -4.95
CA ASN A 145 -23.57 0.37 -4.32
C ASN A 145 -24.55 1.53 -4.09
N ALA A 146 -25.45 1.73 -5.05
CA ALA A 146 -26.54 2.70 -4.92
C ALA A 146 -27.51 2.32 -3.77
N PRO A 147 -28.04 3.31 -3.03
CA PRO A 147 -28.99 3.05 -1.96
C PRO A 147 -30.25 2.36 -2.50
N ARG A 148 -30.72 1.32 -1.80
CA ARG A 148 -31.98 0.64 -2.10
C ARG A 148 -33.02 0.98 -1.05
N PHE A 149 -34.09 1.62 -1.48
CA PHE A 149 -35.23 1.89 -0.63
C PHE A 149 -36.04 0.61 -0.41
N MET A 150 -36.03 0.12 0.83
CA MET A 150 -36.79 -1.07 1.22
C MET A 150 -38.23 -0.70 1.54
N ASN A 151 -39.18 -1.59 1.27
CA ASN A 151 -40.61 -1.43 1.61
C ASN A 151 -41.27 -0.22 0.92
N THR A 152 -40.94 -0.01 -0.34
CA THR A 152 -41.57 1.01 -1.18
C THR A 152 -42.90 0.49 -1.76
N PRO A 153 -43.94 1.34 -1.85
CA PRO A 153 -43.96 2.75 -1.44
C PRO A 153 -44.06 2.91 0.07
N TYR A 154 -43.49 3.99 0.61
CA TYR A 154 -43.67 4.33 2.01
C TYR A 154 -45.05 4.94 2.23
N GLU A 155 -45.82 4.37 3.15
CA GLU A 155 -47.13 4.87 3.56
C GLU A 155 -47.08 5.41 5.00
N VAL A 156 -47.45 6.68 5.17
CA VAL A 156 -47.54 7.33 6.49
C VAL A 156 -48.87 8.03 6.66
N THR A 157 -49.44 7.94 7.86
CA THR A 157 -50.64 8.66 8.28
C THR A 157 -50.24 9.78 9.22
N VAL A 158 -50.57 11.02 8.88
CA VAL A 158 -50.21 12.20 9.67
C VAL A 158 -51.49 12.82 10.26
N PRO A 159 -51.58 12.99 11.60
CA PRO A 159 -52.70 13.70 12.22
C PRO A 159 -52.76 15.17 11.79
N GLU A 160 -53.96 15.66 11.50
CA GLU A 160 -54.18 17.04 11.02
C GLU A 160 -53.78 18.13 12.03
N PHE A 161 -53.74 17.81 13.32
CA PHE A 161 -53.33 18.71 14.40
C PHE A 161 -51.83 18.63 14.74
N SER A 162 -51.04 17.98 13.89
CA SER A 162 -49.60 17.96 14.08
C SER A 162 -49.01 19.34 13.73
N ASN A 163 -48.34 19.97 14.69
CA ASN A 163 -47.64 21.25 14.49
C ASN A 163 -46.31 21.10 13.72
N HIS A 164 -46.09 19.95 13.04
CA HIS A 164 -44.89 19.66 12.27
C HIS A 164 -45.19 19.77 10.78
N TYR A 165 -44.47 20.64 10.08
CA TYR A 165 -44.60 20.80 8.62
C TYR A 165 -44.03 19.56 7.91
N VAL A 166 -44.88 18.83 7.18
CA VAL A 166 -44.45 17.88 6.15
C VAL A 166 -44.19 18.68 4.88
N GLN A 167 -42.92 18.85 4.51
CA GLN A 167 -42.56 19.47 3.23
C GLN A 167 -42.48 18.39 2.14
N GLU A 168 -43.42 18.42 1.20
CA GLU A 168 -43.34 17.62 -0.02
C GLU A 168 -42.22 18.19 -0.91
N THR A 169 -41.02 17.65 -0.77
CA THR A 169 -39.89 18.04 -1.64
C THR A 169 -39.86 17.07 -2.83
N TYR A 170 -40.55 17.43 -3.92
CA TYR A 170 -40.53 16.64 -5.15
C TYR A 170 -39.20 16.83 -5.88
N SER A 171 -38.45 15.75 -6.13
CA SER A 171 -37.44 15.77 -7.19
C SER A 171 -38.19 15.77 -8.54
N SER A 172 -37.81 16.69 -9.40
CA SER A 172 -38.55 17.05 -10.60
C SER A 172 -38.50 15.96 -11.68
N ALA A 173 -39.48 15.05 -11.71
CA ALA A 173 -39.86 14.31 -12.91
C ALA A 173 -41.24 13.63 -12.75
N GLY A 174 -42.33 14.39 -12.87
CA GLY A 174 -43.67 13.82 -13.03
C GLY A 174 -44.76 14.61 -12.31
N GLN A 175 -45.59 15.32 -13.08
CA GLN A 175 -46.76 16.03 -12.59
C GLN A 175 -47.90 15.04 -12.31
N PHE A 176 -48.26 14.83 -11.04
CA PHE A 176 -49.51 14.16 -10.67
C PHE A 176 -50.51 15.18 -10.09
N PRO A 177 -51.80 15.11 -10.45
CA PRO A 177 -52.80 16.08 -9.98
C PRO A 177 -53.09 15.91 -8.48
N LEU A 178 -53.19 17.05 -7.78
CA LEU A 178 -53.52 17.14 -6.35
C LEU A 178 -54.92 16.57 -6.04
N PRO A 179 -55.07 15.68 -5.03
CA PRO A 179 -56.39 15.32 -4.51
C PRO A 179 -56.94 16.44 -3.62
N GLN A 180 -58.20 16.81 -3.84
CA GLN A 180 -58.96 17.70 -2.95
C GLN A 180 -59.42 16.97 -1.69
N ASP A 181 -59.32 17.68 -0.56
CA ASP A 181 -59.89 17.43 0.77
C ASP A 181 -60.27 15.99 1.14
N LYS A 182 -59.42 15.33 1.96
CA LYS A 182 -59.83 14.24 2.85
C LYS A 182 -59.09 14.28 4.19
N VAL A 183 -59.88 14.26 5.26
CA VAL A 183 -59.47 14.02 6.65
C VAL A 183 -58.63 12.75 6.72
N GLY A 184 -57.48 12.81 7.40
CA GLY A 184 -56.51 11.70 7.47
C GLY A 184 -55.79 11.50 6.14
N LYS A 185 -54.84 12.39 5.80
CA LYS A 185 -54.04 12.25 4.59
C LYS A 185 -53.09 11.05 4.72
N GLN A 186 -53.29 10.07 3.84
CA GLN A 186 -52.35 8.99 3.61
C GLN A 186 -51.41 9.43 2.49
N PHE A 187 -50.12 9.56 2.80
CA PHE A 187 -49.10 9.91 1.82
C PHE A 187 -48.47 8.64 1.27
N LYS A 188 -48.35 8.53 -0.05
CA LYS A 188 -47.62 7.46 -0.73
C LYS A 188 -46.38 8.06 -1.36
N ILE A 189 -45.21 7.68 -0.87
CA ILE A 189 -43.93 8.15 -1.40
C ILE A 189 -43.30 7.00 -2.20
N ALA A 190 -43.10 7.22 -3.50
CA ALA A 190 -42.32 6.33 -4.35
C ALA A 190 -40.83 6.59 -4.13
N ALA A 191 -40.01 5.55 -4.29
CA ALA A 191 -38.57 5.74 -4.41
C ALA A 191 -38.25 6.54 -5.70
N PRO A 192 -37.17 7.35 -5.69
CA PRO A 192 -36.71 8.09 -6.87
C PRO A 192 -36.33 7.17 -8.04
#